data_AF-A0A2A3MRH9-F1
#
_entry.id   AF-A0A2A3MRH9-F1
#
_cell.length_a   1.000
_cell.length_b   1.000
_cell.length_c   1.000
_cell.angle_alpha   90.00
_cell.angle_beta   90.00
_cell.angle_gamma   90.00
#
_symmetry.space_group_name_H-M   'P 1'
#
loop_
_entity.id
_entity.type
_entity.pdbx_description
1 polymer ?
#
loop_
_entity_poly.entity_id
_entity_poly.type
_entity_poly.pdbx_seq_one_letter_code
_entity_poly.pdbx_strand_id
1 'polypeptide(L)' 'MAAPDYRTLAAKARTDADAATLNNVRDRCLRAEAAWLAMAGRQDLTDAGRARRDKTAPEALDAA' A
#
# COMPACT_ATOMS: atom_id res chain seq x y z
N MET A 1 -14.72 3.42 -6.96
CA MET A 1 -13.61 4.32 -6.60
C MET A 1 -12.36 3.47 -6.50
N ALA A 2 -11.29 3.78 -7.24
CA ALA A 2 -10.05 3.00 -7.18
C ALA A 2 -9.40 3.12 -5.80
N ALA A 3 -8.68 2.09 -5.36
CA ALA A 3 -7.89 2.18 -4.14
C ALA A 3 -6.79 3.26 -4.31
N PRO A 4 -6.54 4.10 -3.31
CA PRO A 4 -5.50 5.11 -3.38
C PRO A 4 -4.11 4.48 -3.46
N ASP A 5 -3.16 5.17 -4.08
CA ASP A 5 -1.75 4.74 -4.08
C ASP A 5 -1.12 5.01 -2.71
N TYR A 6 -1.09 3.96 -1.88
CA TYR A 6 -0.52 4.01 -0.54
C TYR A 6 0.99 4.32 -0.53
N ARG A 7 1.75 3.98 -1.58
CA ARG A 7 3.19 4.32 -1.63
C ARG A 7 3.39 5.81 -1.85
N THR A 8 2.59 6.40 -2.74
CA THR A 8 2.61 7.87 -2.93
C THR A 8 2.19 8.60 -1.65
N LEU A 9 1.18 8.10 -0.93
CA LEU A 9 0.78 8.68 0.37
C LEU A 9 1.88 8.55 1.43
N ALA A 10 2.58 7.42 1.50
CA ALA A 10 3.72 7.23 2.39
C ALA A 10 4.85 8.21 2.08
N ALA A 11 5.23 8.34 0.81
CA ALA A 11 6.27 9.27 0.37
C ALA A 11 5.91 10.72 0.70
N LYS A 12 4.65 11.11 0.49
CA LYS A 12 4.17 12.44 0.90
C LYS A 12 4.31 12.65 2.41
N ALA A 13 3.88 11.69 3.23
CA ALA A 13 3.98 11.78 4.68
C ALA A 13 5.46 11.90 5.13
N ARG A 14 6.38 11.22 4.45
CA ARG A 14 7.82 11.36 4.70
C ARG A 14 8.32 12.77 4.39
N THR A 15 8.01 13.30 3.22
CA THR A 15 8.36 14.68 2.85
C THR A 15 7.80 15.69 3.86
N ASP A 16 6.56 15.49 4.32
CA ASP A 16 5.94 16.36 5.33
C ASP A 16 6.64 16.23 6.70
N ALA A 17 7.15 15.05 7.06
CA ALA A 17 7.94 14.84 8.27
C ALA A 17 9.30 15.54 8.21
N ASP A 18 9.95 15.49 7.04
CA ASP A 18 11.25 16.13 6.80
C ASP A 18 11.13 17.67 6.82
N ALA A 19 10.01 18.21 6.33
CA ALA A 19 9.71 19.65 6.38
C ALA A 19 9.23 20.14 7.77
N ALA A 20 8.86 19.24 8.69
CA ALA A 20 8.29 19.61 9.97
C ALA A 20 9.33 20.25 10.90
N THR A 21 9.01 21.44 11.41
CA THR A 21 9.82 22.19 12.39
C THR A 21 9.49 21.82 13.83
N LEU A 22 8.30 21.25 14.09
CA LEU A 22 7.88 20.78 15.41
C LEU A 22 7.97 19.24 15.48
N ASN A 23 8.54 18.74 16.57
CA ASN A 23 8.74 17.29 16.77
C ASN A 23 7.42 16.52 16.76
N ASN A 24 6.37 17.02 17.42
CA ASN A 24 5.06 16.37 17.46
C ASN A 24 4.42 16.24 16.06
N VAL A 25 4.67 17.20 15.17
CA VAL A 25 4.21 17.16 13.78
C VAL A 25 5.01 16.13 13.00
N ARG A 26 6.34 16.13 13.15
CA ARG A 26 7.23 15.11 12.54
C ARG A 26 6.80 13.70 12.94
N ASP A 27 6.60 13.45 14.24
CA ASP A 27 6.22 12.13 14.76
C ASP A 27 4.86 11.68 14.26
N ARG A 28 3.91 12.60 14.11
CA ARG A 28 2.61 12.30 13.50
C ARG A 28 2.77 11.93 12.02
N CYS A 29 3.57 12.66 11.26
CA CYS A 29 3.84 12.35 9.86
C CYS A 29 4.53 11.00 9.68
N LEU A 30 5.53 10.68 10.52
CA LEU A 30 6.20 9.37 10.51
C LEU A 30 5.25 8.22 10.86
N ARG A 31 4.32 8.41 11.81
CA ARG A 31 3.27 7.40 12.08
C ARG A 31 2.32 7.22 10.89
N ALA A 32 2.00 8.31 10.17
CA ALA A 32 1.19 8.23 8.96
C ALA A 32 1.94 7.47 7.84
N GLU A 33 3.22 7.77 7.62
CA GLU A 33 4.10 7.03 6.69
C GLU A 33 4.06 5.53 6.99
N ALA A 34 4.29 5.14 8.25
CA ALA A 34 4.28 3.75 8.66
C ALA A 34 2.92 3.05 8.39
N ALA A 35 1.80 3.74 8.67
CA ALA A 35 0.47 3.21 8.39
C ALA A 35 0.23 3.01 6.89
N TRP A 36 0.66 3.96 6.05
CA TRP A 36 0.55 3.85 4.60
C TRP A 36 1.42 2.73 4.02
N LEU A 37 2.65 2.57 4.51
CA LEU A 37 3.52 1.46 4.11
C LEU A 37 2.90 0.09 4.48
N ALA A 38 2.27 -0.02 5.64
CA ALA A 38 1.57 -1.24 6.03
C ALA A 38 0.39 -1.55 5.09
N MET A 39 -0.34 -0.53 4.65
CA MET A 39 -1.43 -0.69 3.68
C MET A 39 -0.92 -1.05 2.28
N ALA A 40 0.17 -0.42 1.83
CA ALA A 40 0.82 -0.76 0.57
C ALA A 40 1.24 -2.23 0.54
N GLY A 41 1.86 -2.73 1.62
CA GLY A 41 2.23 -4.14 1.72
C GLY A 41 1.02 -5.09 1.67
N ARG A 42 -0.10 -4.74 2.32
CA ARG A 42 -1.35 -5.51 2.23
C ARG A 42 -1.92 -5.52 0.82
N GLN A 43 -1.85 -4.40 0.10
CA GLN A 43 -2.29 -4.30 -1.28
C GLN A 43 -1.44 -5.17 -2.20
N ASP A 44 -0.11 -5.08 -2.09
CA ASP A 44 0.83 -5.91 -2.85
C ASP A 44 0.55 -7.42 -2.64
N LEU A 45 0.31 -7.85 -1.40
CA LEU A 45 -0.02 -9.24 -1.08
C LEU A 45 -1.34 -9.68 -1.72
N THR A 46 -2.35 -8.81 -1.70
CA THR A 46 -3.67 -9.08 -2.29
C THR A 46 -3.57 -9.20 -3.80
N ASP A 47 -2.82 -8.30 -4.44
CA ASP A 47 -2.66 -8.28 -5.90
C ASP A 47 -1.81 -9.47 -6.37
N ALA A 48 -0.77 -9.84 -5.62
CA ALA A 48 -0.05 -11.09 -5.85
C ALA A 48 -0.96 -12.32 -5.69
N GLY A 49 -1.88 -12.31 -4.72
CA GLY A 49 -2.88 -13.36 -4.53
C GLY A 49 -3.86 -13.46 -5.69
N ARG A 50 -4.33 -12.33 -6.21
CA ARG A 50 -5.15 -12.28 -7.44
C ARG A 50 -4.40 -12.84 -8.63
N ALA A 51 -3.18 -12.36 -8.89
CA ALA A 51 -2.37 -12.82 -10.00
C ALA A 51 -2.07 -14.33 -9.95
N ARG A 52 -1.94 -14.92 -8.75
CA ARG A 52 -1.82 -16.38 -8.61
C ARG A 52 -3.09 -17.11 -9.00
N ARG A 53 -4.25 -16.64 -8.55
CA ARG A 53 -5.55 -17.25 -8.88
C ARG A 53 -5.89 -17.13 -10.36
N ASP A 54 -5.60 -16.00 -10.97
CA ASP A 54 -5.86 -15.78 -12.40
C ASP A 54 -4.98 -16.67 -13.28
N LYS A 55 -3.81 -17.12 -12.79
CA LYS A 55 -2.96 -18.11 -13.47
C LYS A 55 -3.47 -19.55 -13.33
N THR A 56 -4.18 -19.87 -12.25
CA THR A 56 -4.71 -21.22 -11.98
C THR A 56 -6.16 -21.41 -12.45
N ALA A 57 -6.92 -20.33 -12.59
CA ALA A 57 -8.30 -20.34 -13.07
C ALA A 57 -8.50 -20.76 -14.54
N PRO A 58 -7.60 -20.49 -15.52
CA PRO A 58 -7.85 -20.88 -16.91
C PRO A 58 -7.91 -22.40 -17.11
N GLU A 59 -7.28 -23.20 -16.25
CA GLU A 59 -7.24 -24.66 -16.40
C GLU A 59 -8.46 -25.38 -15.79
N ALA A 60 -9.18 -24.72 -14.87
CA ALA A 60 -10.29 -25.32 -14.13
C ALA A 60 -11.67 -25.14 -14.80
N LEU A 61 -11.83 -24.16 -15.70
CA LEU A 61 -13.09 -23.97 -16.44
C LEU A 61 -13.17 -24.82 -17.71
N ASP A 62 -12.03 -25.23 -18.27
CA ASP A 62 -11.95 -26.03 -19.50
C ASP A 62 -11.98 -27.56 -19.25
N ALA A 63 -12.08 -27.98 -17.97
CA ALA A 63 -12.04 -29.38 -17.54
C ALA A 63 -13.38 -29.92 -16.99
N ALA A 64 -14.48 -29.18 -17.12
CA ALA A 64 -15.82 -29.56 -16.66
C ALA A 64 -16.82 -29.65 -17.83
#